data_AF-A0A7S1ATF1-F1
#
_entry.id   AF-A0A7S1ATF1-F1
#
_cell.length_a   1.000
_cell.length_b   1.000
_cell.length_c   1.000
_cell.angle_alpha   90.00
_cell.angle_beta   90.00
_cell.angle_gamma   90.00
#
_symmetry.space_group_name_H-M   'P 1'
#
loop_
_entity.id
_entity.type
_entity.pdbx_description
1 polymer ?
#
loop_
_entity_poly.entity_id
_entity_poly.type
_entity_poly.pdbx_seq_one_letter_code
_entity_poly.pdbx_strand_id
1 'polypeptide(L)'
;KAELPYILSQVVEARTDSRPPLFRLLVRLFTDELLSAVSVAEGLEQFMTASYPELLLDLPQLPQIIEKELLPCLRDGLKETLPPDQLSAVLENTRRSLEDR
;
A
#
# COMPACT_ATOMS: atom_id res chain seq x y z
N LYS A 1 14.48 -7.83 -4.37
CA LYS A 1 13.34 -7.48 -3.50
C LYS A 1 12.66 -6.25 -4.10
N ALA A 2 11.78 -6.46 -5.07
CA ALA A 2 11.09 -5.40 -5.83
C ALA A 2 9.62 -5.80 -6.12
N GLU A 3 9.08 -6.73 -5.34
CA GLU A 3 7.80 -7.38 -5.66
C GLU A 3 6.60 -6.57 -5.17
N LEU A 4 6.73 -5.80 -4.08
CA LEU A 4 5.61 -5.03 -3.53
C LEU A 4 5.10 -3.94 -4.48
N PRO A 5 5.93 -3.06 -5.07
CA PRO A 5 5.44 -2.06 -6.02
C PRO A 5 4.73 -2.67 -7.21
N TYR A 6 5.26 -3.78 -7.72
CA TYR A 6 4.69 -4.52 -8.84
C TYR A 6 3.37 -5.20 -8.47
N ILE A 7 3.29 -5.92 -7.36
CA ILE A 7 2.03 -6.57 -6.94
C ILE A 7 0.98 -5.49 -6.64
N LEU A 8 1.38 -4.38 -6.01
CA LEU A 8 0.47 -3.30 -5.67
C LEU A 8 -0.08 -2.61 -6.92
N SER A 9 0.72 -2.42 -7.98
CA SER A 9 0.23 -1.89 -9.26
C SER A 9 -0.85 -2.77 -9.85
N GLN A 10 -0.63 -4.09 -9.86
CA GLN A 10 -1.63 -5.04 -10.37
C GLN A 10 -2.91 -5.06 -9.53
N VAL A 11 -2.80 -4.89 -8.21
CA VAL A 11 -3.96 -4.89 -7.32
C VAL A 11 -4.79 -3.62 -7.47
N VAL A 12 -4.19 -2.44 -7.64
CA VAL A 12 -4.97 -1.20 -7.78
C VAL A 12 -5.75 -1.14 -9.10
N GLU A 13 -5.24 -1.79 -10.14
CA GLU A 13 -5.89 -1.96 -11.45
C GLU A 13 -7.00 -3.03 -11.46
N ALA A 14 -7.06 -3.88 -10.44
CA ALA A 14 -8.10 -4.90 -10.33
C ALA A 14 -9.50 -4.29 -10.15
N ARG A 15 -10.52 -5.09 -10.47
CA ARG A 15 -11.93 -4.70 -10.30
C ARG A 15 -12.23 -4.37 -8.83
N THR A 16 -13.10 -3.38 -8.62
CA THR A 16 -13.45 -2.86 -7.29
C THR A 16 -13.89 -3.93 -6.28
N ASP A 17 -14.58 -4.97 -6.72
CA ASP A 17 -15.01 -6.12 -5.91
C ASP A 17 -13.85 -7.04 -5.51
N SER A 18 -12.79 -7.11 -6.34
CA SER A 18 -11.60 -7.92 -6.10
C SER A 18 -10.53 -7.21 -5.27
N ARG A 19 -10.49 -5.88 -5.23
CA ARG A 19 -9.41 -5.13 -4.54
C ARG A 19 -9.35 -5.37 -3.02
N PRO A 20 -10.45 -5.28 -2.24
CA PRO A 20 -10.36 -5.45 -0.79
C PRO A 20 -9.79 -6.81 -0.33
N PRO A 21 -10.19 -7.97 -0.88
CA PRO A 21 -9.55 -9.23 -0.52
C PRO A 21 -8.10 -9.31 -0.98
N LEU A 22 -7.73 -8.70 -2.11
CA LEU A 22 -6.34 -8.65 -2.58
C LEU A 22 -5.45 -7.77 -1.70
N PHE A 23 -5.93 -6.61 -1.23
CA PHE A 23 -5.21 -5.79 -0.27
C PHE A 23 -5.00 -6.52 1.05
N ARG A 24 -6.01 -7.23 1.56
CA ARG A 24 -5.86 -8.06 2.77
C ARG A 24 -4.87 -9.20 2.57
N LEU A 25 -4.84 -9.82 1.39
CA LEU A 25 -3.87 -10.85 1.07
C LEU A 25 -2.45 -10.27 1.04
N LEU A 26 -2.25 -9.14 0.35
CA LEU A 26 -0.99 -8.37 0.36
C LEU A 26 -0.54 -8.15 1.80
N VAL A 27 -1.39 -7.54 2.63
CA VAL A 27 -1.10 -7.26 4.04
C VAL A 27 -0.70 -8.51 4.82
N ARG A 28 -1.41 -9.64 4.65
CA ARG A 28 -1.07 -10.91 5.30
C ARG A 28 0.28 -11.49 4.86
N LEU A 29 0.62 -11.36 3.57
CA LEU A 29 1.93 -11.77 3.07
C LEU A 29 3.06 -10.96 3.73
N PHE A 30 2.78 -9.75 4.24
CA PHE A 30 3.74 -8.96 5.01
C PHE A 30 3.76 -9.29 6.51
N THR A 31 2.67 -9.79 7.09
CA THR A 31 2.62 -10.12 8.52
C THR A 31 3.12 -11.52 8.83
N ASP A 32 2.95 -12.47 7.92
CA ASP A 32 3.29 -13.89 8.10
C ASP A 32 4.76 -14.20 7.74
N GLU A 33 5.69 -13.30 8.08
CA GLU A 33 7.16 -13.46 7.99
C GLU A 33 7.77 -13.56 6.56
N LEU A 34 7.01 -13.45 5.48
CA LEU A 34 7.56 -13.47 4.12
C LEU A 34 8.29 -12.15 3.74
N LEU A 35 7.85 -11.00 4.27
CA LEU A 35 8.42 -9.68 3.98
C LEU A 35 8.36 -8.82 5.26
N SER A 36 9.48 -8.24 5.71
CA SER A 36 9.52 -7.49 6.97
C SER A 36 8.73 -6.18 6.90
N ALA A 37 8.28 -5.65 8.03
CA ALA A 37 7.56 -4.38 8.07
C ALA A 37 8.38 -3.18 7.52
N VAL A 38 9.71 -3.23 7.64
CA VAL A 38 10.63 -2.28 6.98
C VAL A 38 10.48 -2.36 5.45
N SER A 39 10.33 -3.57 4.91
CA SER A 39 10.10 -3.79 3.48
C SER A 39 8.73 -3.27 3.00
N VAL A 40 7.75 -3.10 3.90
CA VAL A 40 6.45 -2.49 3.55
C VAL A 40 6.61 -0.99 3.32
N ALA A 41 7.28 -0.29 4.24
CA ALA A 41 7.53 1.14 4.10
C ALA A 41 8.33 1.44 2.82
N GLU A 42 9.44 0.72 2.62
CA GLU A 42 10.28 0.86 1.42
C GLU A 42 9.52 0.54 0.12
N GLY A 43 8.70 -0.51 0.11
CA GLY A 43 7.95 -0.87 -1.10
C GLY A 43 6.77 0.05 -1.38
N LEU A 44 6.14 0.63 -0.36
CA LEU A 44 5.16 1.71 -0.55
C LEU A 44 5.82 2.97 -1.10
N GLU A 45 6.98 3.36 -0.58
CA GLU A 45 7.75 4.48 -1.12
C GLU A 45 8.16 4.24 -2.58
N GLN A 46 8.64 3.03 -2.91
CA GLN A 46 8.95 2.64 -4.28
C GLN A 46 7.72 2.66 -5.19
N PHE A 47 6.56 2.21 -4.70
CA PHE A 47 5.32 2.31 -5.46
C PHE A 47 4.95 3.77 -5.74
N MET A 48 4.99 4.63 -4.72
CA MET A 48 4.65 6.06 -4.84
C MET A 48 5.60 6.82 -5.78
N THR A 49 6.84 6.36 -5.92
CA THR A 49 7.85 7.00 -6.77
C THR A 49 7.88 6.44 -8.19
N ALA A 50 7.78 5.13 -8.36
CA ALA A 50 8.00 4.47 -9.66
C ALA A 50 6.71 4.12 -10.41
N SER A 51 5.65 3.71 -9.71
CA SER A 51 4.43 3.19 -10.36
C SER A 51 3.25 4.14 -10.28
N TYR A 52 3.13 4.87 -9.17
CA TYR A 52 2.00 5.78 -8.92
C TYR A 52 1.84 6.87 -10.00
N PRO A 53 2.90 7.57 -10.49
CA PRO A 53 2.72 8.63 -11.49
C PRO A 53 2.18 8.11 -12.82
N GLU A 54 2.64 6.93 -13.25
CA GLU A 54 2.17 6.30 -14.49
C GLU A 54 0.74 5.81 -14.32
N LEU A 55 0.47 5.07 -13.24
CA LEU A 55 -0.86 4.56 -12.95
C LEU A 55 -1.90 5.66 -12.73
N LEU A 56 -1.51 6.82 -12.21
CA LEU A 56 -2.43 7.94 -12.01
C LEU A 56 -3.00 8.46 -13.34
N LEU A 57 -2.23 8.35 -14.44
CA LEU A 57 -2.70 8.73 -15.78
C LEU A 57 -3.80 7.80 -16.27
N ASP A 58 -3.64 6.49 -16.04
CA ASP A 58 -4.59 5.46 -16.47
C ASP A 58 -5.75 5.29 -15.47
N LEU A 59 -5.52 5.62 -14.20
CA LEU A 59 -6.43 5.41 -13.08
C LEU A 59 -6.54 6.68 -12.22
N PRO A 60 -7.29 7.71 -12.64
CA PRO A 60 -7.43 8.98 -11.91
C PRO A 60 -7.99 8.84 -10.49
N GLN A 61 -8.73 7.76 -10.23
CA GLN A 61 -9.25 7.41 -8.90
C GLN A 61 -8.22 6.76 -7.97
N LEU A 62 -6.99 6.51 -8.42
CA LEU A 62 -5.92 5.89 -7.63
C LEU A 62 -5.70 6.53 -6.25
N PRO A 63 -5.71 7.87 -6.07
CA PRO A 63 -5.56 8.47 -4.74
C PRO A 63 -6.68 8.03 -3.79
N GLN A 64 -7.92 7.96 -4.29
CA GLN A 64 -9.07 7.52 -3.50
C GLN A 64 -9.00 6.03 -3.17
N ILE A 65 -8.51 5.20 -4.09
CA ILE A 65 -8.31 3.76 -3.86
C ILE A 65 -7.29 3.57 -2.73
N ILE A 66 -6.18 4.29 -2.79
CA ILE A 66 -5.14 4.20 -1.76
C ILE A 66 -5.71 4.64 -0.41
N GLU A 67 -6.36 5.80 -0.36
CA GLU A 67 -6.85 6.35 0.90
C GLU A 67 -8.01 5.55 1.52
N LYS A 68 -8.96 5.09 0.71
CA LYS A 68 -10.19 4.44 1.19
C LYS A 68 -10.09 2.92 1.28
N GLU A 69 -9.15 2.29 0.58
CA GLU A 69 -9.05 0.83 0.51
C GLU A 69 -7.70 0.33 1.05
N LEU A 70 -6.58 0.84 0.55
CA LEU A 70 -5.25 0.35 0.94
C LEU A 70 -4.85 0.75 2.37
N LEU A 71 -4.93 2.04 2.72
CA LEU A 71 -4.51 2.53 4.04
C LEU A 71 -5.31 1.89 5.19
N PRO A 72 -6.64 1.70 5.09
CA PRO A 72 -7.40 0.96 6.10
C PRO A 72 -6.93 -0.49 6.23
N CYS A 73 -6.68 -1.19 5.11
CA CYS A 73 -6.17 -2.56 5.15
C CYS A 73 -4.79 -2.66 5.83
N LEU A 74 -3.89 -1.73 5.53
CA LEU A 74 -2.57 -1.65 6.16
C LEU A 74 -2.69 -1.39 7.66
N ARG A 75 -3.54 -0.43 8.06
CA ARG A 75 -3.80 -0.14 9.47
C ARG A 75 -4.29 -1.38 10.21
N ASP A 76 -5.29 -2.05 9.65
CA ASP A 76 -5.94 -3.17 10.32
C ASP A 76 -5.07 -4.41 10.41
N GLY A 77 -4.26 -4.68 9.38
CA GLY A 77 -3.40 -5.87 9.38
C GLY A 77 -2.04 -5.67 10.04
N LEU A 78 -1.49 -4.45 10.05
CA LEU A 78 -0.18 -4.19 10.68
C LEU A 78 -0.28 -3.80 12.16
N LYS A 79 -1.46 -3.50 12.70
CA LYS A 79 -1.63 -3.08 14.11
C LYS A 79 -1.10 -4.07 15.15
N GLU A 80 -1.11 -5.37 14.84
CA GLU A 80 -0.62 -6.42 15.73
C GLU A 80 0.87 -6.73 15.49
N THR A 81 1.44 -6.24 14.39
CA THR A 81 2.81 -6.55 13.95
C THR A 81 3.76 -5.38 14.18
N LEU A 82 3.27 -4.14 14.05
CA LEU A 82 4.04 -2.91 14.19
C LEU A 82 3.67 -2.15 15.47
N PRO A 83 4.64 -1.55 16.17
CA PRO A 83 4.36 -0.56 17.21
C PRO A 83 3.53 0.60 16.65
N PRO A 84 2.62 1.20 17.45
CA PRO A 84 1.74 2.28 17.00
C PRO A 84 2.46 3.46 16.34
N ASP A 85 3.65 3.83 16.84
CA ASP A 85 4.44 4.93 16.30
C ASP A 85 4.97 4.61 14.88
N GLN A 86 5.41 3.38 14.65
CA GLN A 86 5.90 2.94 13.34
C GLN A 86 4.76 2.81 12.34
N LEU A 87 3.62 2.25 12.77
CA LEU A 87 2.43 2.16 11.93
C LEU A 87 1.93 3.56 11.51
N SER A 88 1.88 4.49 12.46
CA SER A 88 1.46 5.87 12.19
C SER A 88 2.41 6.55 11.19
N ALA A 89 3.73 6.39 11.37
CA ALA A 89 4.72 6.94 10.44
C ALA A 89 4.57 6.41 9.01
N VAL A 90 4.34 5.10 8.82
CA VAL A 90 4.13 4.50 7.48
C VAL A 90 2.87 5.06 6.81
N LEU A 91 1.76 5.13 7.55
CA LEU A 91 0.51 5.65 7.02
C LEU A 91 0.59 7.14 6.70
N GLU A 92 1.24 7.93 7.55
CA GLU A 92 1.40 9.37 7.37
C GLU A 92 2.33 9.68 6.19
N ASN A 93 3.45 8.99 6.05
CA ASN A 93 4.37 9.17 4.92
C ASN A 93 3.68 8.83 3.58
N THR A 94 2.88 7.78 3.57
CA THR A 94 2.09 7.39 2.39
C THR A 94 1.04 8.47 2.07
N ARG A 95 0.32 8.98 3.08
CA ARG A 95 -0.67 10.05 2.89
C ARG A 95 -0.02 11.34 2.40
N ARG A 96 1.09 11.77 2.99
CA ARG A 96 1.83 12.96 2.56
C ARG A 96 2.25 12.85 1.09
N SER A 97 2.68 11.66 0.67
CA SER A 97 3.04 11.38 -0.74
C SER A 97 1.85 11.50 -1.71
N LEU A 98 0.61 11.40 -1.23
CA LEU A 98 -0.60 11.65 -2.02
C LEU A 98 -0.94 13.14 -2.12
N GLU A 99 -0.59 13.93 -1.09
CA GLU A 99 -0.90 15.37 -1.02
C GLU A 99 0.12 16.23 -1.78
N ASP A 100 1.38 15.79 -1.83
CA ASP A 100 2.48 16.50 -2.52
C ASP A 100 2.48 16.34 -4.06
N ARG A 101 1.52 15.59 -4.64
CA ARG A 101 1.47 15.21 -6.06
C ARG A 101 0.15 15.59 -6.73
#